data_AF-A0A818D4D7-F1
#
_entry.id   AF-A0A818D4D7-F1
#
_cell.length_a   1.000
_cell.length_b   1.000
_cell.length_c   1.000
_cell.angle_alpha   90.00
_cell.angle_beta   90.00
_cell.angle_gamma   90.00
#
_symmetry.space_group_name_H-M   'P 1'
#
loop_
_entity.id
_entity.type
_entity.pdbx_description
1 polymer ?
#
loop_
_entity_poly.entity_id
_entity_poly.type
_entity_poly.pdbx_seq_one_letter_code
_entity_poly.pdbx_strand_id
1 'polypeptide(L)'
;MTACQERIIGTKFESPMGFLDGYGKLPNLEFSENPQGPGTGIVMIMRNAKCNRVERFVHVTFICDKSIKQPTTMNVIEDPMCKFMITVQAAEACPLKGGISGGAIFIIILIVLIIIYFICGILYNRVKQNQTGLELIPNRSFWLLLGELFLTGCKFTWNFIHNLGQGTSSSKMPYESV
;
A
#
# COMPACT_ATOMS: atom_id res chain seq x y z
N MET A 1 3.50 1.62 -3.22
CA MET A 1 2.83 2.47 -4.22
C MET A 1 1.59 3.03 -3.55
N THR A 2 1.42 4.35 -3.50
CA THR A 2 0.28 4.94 -2.78
C THR A 2 -1.01 4.58 -3.51
N ALA A 3 -2.11 4.30 -2.81
CA ALA A 3 -3.38 3.86 -3.44
C ALA A 3 -3.91 4.84 -4.52
N CYS A 4 -3.54 6.12 -4.42
CA CYS A 4 -3.82 7.13 -5.45
C CYS A 4 -3.05 6.89 -6.76
N GLN A 5 -1.77 6.46 -6.67
CA GLN A 5 -0.93 6.13 -7.81
C GLN A 5 -1.50 4.95 -8.62
N GLU A 6 -1.87 3.86 -7.96
CA GLU A 6 -2.46 2.69 -8.65
C GLU A 6 -3.80 3.03 -9.31
N ARG A 7 -4.58 3.90 -8.69
CA ARG A 7 -5.88 4.34 -9.21
C ARG A 7 -5.72 5.18 -10.47
N ILE A 8 -4.78 6.13 -10.49
CA ILE A 8 -4.47 6.94 -11.67
C ILE A 8 -3.89 6.10 -12.82
N ILE A 9 -3.04 5.10 -12.52
CA ILE A 9 -2.50 4.20 -13.54
C ILE A 9 -3.59 3.27 -14.11
N GLY A 10 -4.56 2.88 -13.27
CA GLY A 10 -5.66 1.98 -13.66
C GLY A 10 -6.86 2.68 -14.31
N THR A 11 -6.97 4.00 -14.23
CA THR A 11 -8.06 4.76 -14.85
C THR A 11 -7.79 4.97 -16.33
N LYS A 12 -8.72 4.53 -17.19
CA LYS A 12 -8.70 4.84 -18.62
C LYS A 12 -9.23 6.26 -18.82
N PHE A 13 -8.40 7.16 -19.32
CA PHE A 13 -8.78 8.55 -19.56
C PHE A 13 -9.38 8.68 -20.98
N GLU A 14 -10.68 8.98 -21.12
CA GLU A 14 -11.29 9.24 -22.43
C GLU A 14 -11.04 10.68 -22.91
N SER A 15 -10.34 10.83 -24.05
CA SER A 15 -9.88 12.08 -24.69
C SER A 15 -8.85 12.89 -23.87
N PRO A 16 -8.24 13.96 -24.44
CA PRO A 16 -6.82 14.15 -24.84
C PRO A 16 -5.69 13.56 -23.95
N MET A 17 -6.01 13.07 -22.75
CA MET A 17 -5.16 12.37 -21.79
C MET A 17 -4.87 10.89 -22.15
N GLY A 18 -5.44 10.33 -23.22
CA GLY A 18 -5.18 8.94 -23.65
C GLY A 18 -3.70 8.64 -23.97
N PHE A 19 -2.87 9.68 -24.10
CA PHE A 19 -1.42 9.56 -24.04
C PHE A 19 -0.95 8.81 -22.78
N LEU A 20 -1.55 9.07 -21.62
CA LEU A 20 -1.19 8.51 -20.31
C LEU A 20 -1.42 7.00 -20.19
N ASP A 21 -2.28 6.40 -21.02
CA ASP A 21 -2.64 4.98 -20.96
C ASP A 21 -1.43 4.04 -21.18
N GLY A 22 -0.35 4.53 -21.81
CA GLY A 22 0.89 3.78 -22.03
C GLY A 22 1.98 4.00 -20.96
N TYR A 23 1.83 5.00 -20.09
CA TYR A 23 2.94 5.50 -19.26
C TYR A 23 3.23 4.69 -18.01
N GLY A 24 2.25 3.91 -17.52
CA GLY A 24 2.42 3.02 -16.36
C GLY A 24 3.50 1.93 -16.52
N LYS A 25 4.06 1.75 -17.74
CA LYS A 25 5.09 0.76 -18.05
C LYS A 25 6.49 1.35 -18.26
N LEU A 26 6.67 2.66 -18.12
CA LEU A 26 7.96 3.30 -18.41
C LEU A 26 8.92 3.22 -17.20
N PRO A 27 10.19 2.84 -17.42
CA PRO A 27 11.17 2.69 -16.33
C PRO A 27 11.62 4.02 -15.70
N ASN A 28 11.26 5.17 -16.29
CA ASN A 28 11.71 6.51 -15.86
C ASN A 28 10.55 7.36 -15.30
N LEU A 29 9.54 6.69 -14.75
CA LEU A 29 8.36 7.30 -14.17
C LEU A 29 8.54 7.48 -12.66
N GLU A 30 8.45 8.72 -12.19
CA GLU A 30 8.56 9.06 -10.77
C GLU A 30 7.29 9.76 -10.31
N PHE A 31 6.82 9.44 -9.10
CA PHE A 31 5.66 10.08 -8.49
C PHE A 31 6.11 10.87 -7.26
N SER A 32 5.62 12.11 -7.16
CA SER A 32 5.85 13.00 -6.03
C SER A 32 4.53 13.57 -5.52
N GLU A 33 4.52 14.05 -4.29
CA GLU A 33 3.39 14.79 -3.74
C GLU A 33 3.31 16.19 -4.38
N ASN A 34 2.09 16.71 -4.52
CA ASN A 34 1.91 18.05 -5.06
C ASN A 34 2.53 19.11 -4.11
N PRO A 35 3.41 20.01 -4.61
CA PRO A 35 4.05 21.05 -3.78
C PRO A 35 3.07 22.03 -3.13
N GLN A 36 1.80 22.03 -3.54
CA GLN A 36 0.73 22.83 -2.92
C GLN A 36 0.33 22.33 -1.52
N GLY A 37 0.76 21.14 -1.11
CA GLY A 37 0.57 20.59 0.23
C GLY A 37 -0.14 19.24 0.26
N PRO A 38 -0.20 18.60 1.44
CA PRO A 38 -0.70 17.24 1.56
C PRO A 38 -2.17 17.13 1.18
N GLY A 39 -2.49 16.12 0.37
CA GLY A 39 -3.86 15.83 -0.08
C GLY A 39 -4.39 16.71 -1.22
N THR A 40 -3.57 17.57 -1.81
CA THR A 40 -3.92 18.39 -2.98
C THR A 40 -3.80 17.65 -4.31
N GLY A 41 -3.12 16.49 -4.32
CA GLY A 41 -2.98 15.62 -5.48
C GLY A 41 -1.57 15.03 -5.61
N ILE A 42 -1.23 14.53 -6.80
CA ILE A 42 0.08 13.92 -7.08
C ILE A 42 0.72 14.49 -8.35
N VAL A 43 2.04 14.49 -8.42
CA VAL A 43 2.82 14.90 -9.60
C VAL A 43 3.53 13.67 -10.16
N MET A 44 3.29 13.39 -11.43
CA MET A 44 4.00 12.39 -12.21
C MET A 44 5.10 13.08 -13.02
N ILE A 45 6.33 12.60 -12.90
CA ILE A 45 7.51 13.15 -13.55
C ILE A 45 8.06 12.09 -14.49
N MET A 46 8.23 12.47 -15.75
CA MET A 46 8.87 11.64 -16.76
C MET A 46 10.24 12.21 -17.09
N ARG A 47 11.26 11.38 -16.91
CA ARG A 47 12.66 11.69 -17.25
C ARG A 47 13.02 10.94 -18.54
N ASN A 48 13.95 11.47 -19.34
CA ASN A 48 14.52 10.87 -20.57
C ASN A 48 13.91 11.20 -21.93
N ALA A 49 13.19 12.32 -22.09
CA ALA A 49 13.00 12.90 -23.42
C ALA A 49 14.17 13.84 -23.76
N LYS A 50 14.78 13.72 -24.96
CA LYS A 50 15.94 14.55 -25.34
C LYS A 50 15.50 15.79 -26.13
N CYS A 51 15.54 16.99 -25.55
CA CYS A 51 15.44 18.26 -26.31
C CYS A 51 16.82 18.69 -26.70
N ASN A 52 17.14 18.60 -27.98
CA ASN A 52 18.42 19.08 -28.47
C ASN A 52 19.58 18.38 -27.72
N ARG A 53 20.20 19.02 -26.71
CA ARG A 53 21.27 18.46 -25.85
C ARG A 53 20.98 18.49 -24.34
N VAL A 54 19.76 18.81 -23.94
CA VAL A 54 19.35 18.91 -22.51
C VAL A 54 18.32 17.84 -22.19
N GLU A 55 18.41 17.28 -20.98
CA GLU A 55 17.41 16.35 -20.45
C GLU A 55 16.08 17.08 -20.22
N ARG A 56 14.99 16.60 -20.83
CA ARG A 56 13.64 17.15 -20.61
C ARG A 56 12.99 16.47 -19.42
N PHE A 57 12.16 17.26 -18.74
CA PHE A 57 11.23 16.79 -17.73
C PHE A 57 9.80 17.11 -18.19
N VAL A 58 8.95 16.10 -18.18
CA VAL A 58 7.50 16.27 -18.36
C VAL A 58 6.86 16.08 -16.99
N HIS A 59 6.17 17.11 -16.51
CA HIS A 59 5.51 17.11 -15.22
C HIS A 59 4.01 17.09 -15.46
N VAL A 60 3.36 15.99 -15.08
CA VAL A 60 1.91 15.87 -15.10
C VAL A 60 1.41 16.01 -13.66
N THR A 61 0.77 17.12 -13.36
CA THR A 61 0.22 17.43 -12.03
C THR A 61 -1.25 17.07 -12.00
N PHE A 62 -1.60 16.05 -11.22
CA PHE A 62 -2.98 15.68 -10.96
C PHE A 62 -3.47 16.40 -9.70
N ILE A 63 -4.48 17.25 -9.85
CA ILE A 63 -5.11 18.00 -8.77
C ILE A 63 -6.38 17.28 -8.35
N CYS A 64 -6.56 17.10 -7.04
CA CYS A 64 -7.78 16.55 -6.47
C CYS A 64 -8.95 17.51 -6.67
N ASP A 65 -9.94 17.08 -7.46
CA ASP A 65 -11.24 17.75 -7.53
C ASP A 65 -12.37 16.72 -7.53
N LYS A 66 -13.14 16.68 -6.44
CA LYS A 66 -14.26 15.72 -6.25
C LYS A 66 -15.49 16.09 -7.07
N SER A 67 -15.55 17.30 -7.61
CA SER A 67 -16.70 17.83 -8.33
C SER A 67 -16.75 17.33 -9.78
N ILE A 68 -15.60 16.86 -10.28
CA ILE A 68 -15.39 16.51 -11.68
C ILE A 68 -15.55 15.00 -11.87
N LYS A 69 -16.54 14.60 -12.68
CA LYS A 69 -16.79 13.19 -13.04
C LYS A 69 -15.96 12.69 -14.22
N GLN A 70 -15.42 13.61 -15.04
CA GLN A 70 -14.54 13.31 -16.18
C GLN A 70 -13.39 14.33 -16.21
N PRO A 71 -12.13 13.90 -16.34
CA PRO A 71 -10.98 14.80 -16.25
C PRO A 71 -10.87 15.64 -17.53
N THR A 72 -11.01 16.97 -17.44
CA THR A 72 -11.14 17.80 -18.68
C THR A 72 -10.19 18.98 -18.78
N THR A 73 -9.58 19.45 -17.69
CA THR A 73 -8.73 20.66 -17.78
C THR A 73 -7.27 20.26 -17.95
N MET A 74 -6.73 20.51 -19.15
CA MET A 74 -5.30 20.52 -19.43
C MET A 74 -4.81 21.96 -19.58
N ASN A 75 -4.06 22.48 -18.61
CA ASN A 75 -3.25 23.66 -18.87
C ASN A 75 -1.83 23.21 -19.20
N VAL A 76 -1.40 23.55 -20.41
CA VAL A 76 -0.03 23.35 -20.88
C VAL A 76 0.70 24.68 -20.74
N ILE A 77 1.64 24.74 -19.79
CA ILE A 77 2.55 25.88 -19.68
C ILE A 77 3.86 25.42 -20.32
N GLU A 78 4.22 26.04 -21.43
CA GLU A 78 5.51 25.84 -22.09
C GLU A 78 6.51 26.83 -21.48
N ASP A 79 7.38 26.31 -20.61
CA ASP A 79 8.48 27.07 -20.04
C ASP A 79 9.62 27.16 -21.08
N PRO A 80 10.27 28.31 -21.29
CA PRO A 80 11.43 28.44 -22.18
C PRO A 80 12.58 27.48 -21.88
N MET A 81 12.59 26.81 -20.71
CA MET A 81 13.59 25.81 -20.31
C MET A 81 13.22 24.34 -20.63
N CYS A 82 12.45 24.07 -21.68
CA CYS A 82 12.12 22.70 -22.12
C CYS A 82 11.39 21.84 -21.05
N LYS A 83 10.59 22.49 -20.20
CA LYS A 83 9.72 21.83 -19.22
C LYS A 83 8.28 21.91 -19.71
N PHE A 84 7.62 20.77 -19.80
CA PHE A 84 6.19 20.69 -20.11
C PHE A 84 5.43 20.41 -18.83
N MET A 85 4.67 21.40 -18.36
CA MET A 85 3.78 21.25 -17.21
C MET A 85 2.37 20.99 -17.76
N ILE A 86 1.82 19.81 -17.46
CA ILE A 86 0.45 19.44 -17.78
C ILE A 86 -0.29 19.37 -16.44
N THR A 87 -1.34 20.16 -16.27
CA THR A 87 -2.22 20.04 -15.09
C THR A 87 -3.46 19.26 -15.48
N VAL A 88 -3.92 18.37 -14.60
CA VAL A 88 -5.10 17.52 -14.79
C VAL A 88 -5.93 17.59 -13.52
N GLN A 89 -7.22 17.91 -13.63
CA GLN A 89 -8.13 17.83 -12.50
C GLN A 89 -8.88 16.49 -12.55
N ALA A 90 -8.77 15.70 -11.48
CA ALA A 90 -9.42 14.39 -11.41
C ALA A 90 -9.89 14.08 -9.98
N ALA A 91 -11.10 13.52 -9.85
CA ALA A 91 -11.59 13.00 -8.57
C ALA A 91 -10.76 11.82 -8.06
N GLU A 92 -10.16 11.06 -8.99
CA GLU A 92 -9.31 9.90 -8.72
C GLU A 92 -7.96 10.31 -8.09
N ALA A 93 -7.54 11.56 -8.27
CA ALA A 93 -6.33 12.13 -7.67
C ALA A 93 -6.51 12.53 -6.20
N CYS A 94 -7.75 12.46 -5.69
CA CYS A 94 -8.02 12.77 -4.31
C CYS A 94 -7.49 11.70 -3.36
N PRO A 95 -6.89 12.09 -2.22
CA PRO A 95 -6.53 11.13 -1.19
C PRO A 95 -7.80 10.39 -0.76
N LEU A 96 -7.72 9.06 -0.71
CA LEU A 96 -8.68 8.28 0.05
C LEU A 96 -8.66 8.83 1.47
N LYS A 97 -9.83 9.18 2.03
CA LYS A 97 -9.94 9.63 3.41
C LYS A 97 -9.18 8.61 4.28
N GLY A 98 -8.03 9.02 4.81
CA GLY A 98 -7.16 8.17 5.60
C GLY A 98 -7.82 7.90 6.94
N GLY A 99 -8.69 6.89 6.99
CA GLY A 99 -9.15 6.28 8.23
C GLY A 99 -8.33 5.03 8.50
N ILE A 100 -8.13 4.70 9.77
CA ILE A 100 -7.69 3.36 10.17
C ILE A 100 -8.66 2.38 9.51
N SER A 101 -8.14 1.42 8.74
CA SER A 101 -8.98 0.42 8.08
C SER A 101 -9.81 -0.31 9.14
N GLY A 102 -11.06 -0.67 8.82
CA GLY A 102 -11.91 -1.41 9.78
C GLY A 102 -11.23 -2.68 10.31
N GLY A 103 -10.37 -3.31 9.48
CA GLY A 103 -9.52 -4.42 9.89
C GLY A 103 -8.52 -4.08 10.99
N ALA A 104 -7.84 -2.94 10.91
CA ALA A 104 -6.91 -2.51 11.97
C ALA A 104 -7.64 -2.21 13.29
N ILE A 105 -8.86 -1.63 13.24
CA ILE A 105 -9.69 -1.42 14.44
C ILE A 105 -10.08 -2.76 15.08
N PHE A 106 -10.51 -3.73 14.25
CA PHE A 106 -10.85 -5.07 14.73
C PHE A 106 -9.67 -5.76 15.42
N ILE A 107 -8.47 -5.67 14.84
CA ILE A 107 -7.24 -6.23 15.43
C ILE A 107 -6.93 -5.58 16.79
N ILE A 108 -7.06 -4.26 16.90
CA ILE A 108 -6.83 -3.54 18.16
C ILE A 108 -7.79 -4.04 19.25
N ILE A 109 -9.07 -4.19 18.94
CA ILE A 109 -10.08 -4.71 19.89
C ILE A 109 -9.70 -6.12 20.35
N LEU A 110 -9.31 -6.99 19.41
CA LEU A 110 -8.91 -8.37 19.72
C LEU A 110 -7.72 -8.40 20.69
N ILE A 111 -6.70 -7.56 20.47
CA ILE A 111 -5.51 -7.48 21.35
C ILE A 111 -5.91 -7.08 22.77
N VAL A 112 -6.79 -6.08 22.92
CA VAL A 112 -7.27 -5.65 24.25
C VAL A 112 -7.99 -6.78 24.98
N LEU A 113 -8.87 -7.52 24.28
CA LEU A 113 -9.57 -8.67 24.87
C LEU A 113 -8.61 -9.77 25.31
N ILE A 114 -7.56 -10.05 24.53
CA ILE A 114 -6.53 -11.04 24.87
C ILE A 114 -5.79 -10.63 26.15
N ILE A 115 -5.43 -9.36 26.31
CA ILE A 115 -4.76 -8.85 27.51
C ILE A 115 -5.65 -9.05 28.75
N ILE A 116 -6.92 -8.65 28.65
CA ILE A 116 -7.89 -8.82 29.74
C ILE A 116 -8.04 -10.30 30.10
N TYR A 117 -8.14 -11.17 29.10
CA TYR A 117 -8.20 -12.62 29.29
C TYR A 117 -6.99 -13.17 30.07
N PHE A 118 -5.77 -12.75 29.71
CA PHE A 118 -4.57 -13.16 30.46
C PHE A 118 -4.58 -12.66 31.89
N ILE A 119 -4.93 -11.39 32.13
CA ILE A 119 -4.96 -10.83 33.49
C ILE A 119 -5.97 -11.57 34.36
N CYS A 120 -7.22 -11.69 33.89
CA CYS A 120 -8.28 -12.37 34.64
C CYS A 120 -7.98 -13.86 34.86
N GLY A 121 -7.48 -14.55 33.84
CA GLY A 121 -7.18 -15.97 33.95
C GLY A 121 -5.95 -16.28 34.83
N ILE A 122 -4.91 -15.44 34.79
CA ILE A 122 -3.75 -15.56 35.69
C ILE A 122 -4.18 -15.32 37.13
N LEU A 123 -4.98 -14.28 37.39
CA LEU A 123 -5.54 -14.01 38.73
C LEU A 123 -6.39 -15.18 39.23
N TYR A 124 -7.24 -15.75 38.37
CA TYR A 124 -8.07 -16.90 38.72
C TYR A 124 -7.21 -18.12 39.07
N ASN A 125 -6.26 -18.50 38.21
CA ASN A 125 -5.41 -19.67 38.43
C ASN A 125 -4.48 -19.50 39.65
N ARG A 126 -4.00 -18.28 39.91
CA ARG A 126 -3.20 -17.98 41.10
C ARG A 126 -4.01 -18.08 42.39
N VAL A 127 -5.18 -17.44 42.45
CA VAL A 127 -5.95 -17.28 43.70
C VAL A 127 -6.79 -18.51 44.02
N LYS A 128 -7.40 -19.15 43.01
CA LYS A 128 -8.28 -20.32 43.21
C LYS A 128 -7.53 -21.64 43.18
N GLN A 129 -6.54 -21.77 42.30
CA GLN A 129 -5.90 -23.06 42.04
C GLN A 129 -4.50 -23.16 42.67
N ASN A 130 -3.97 -22.09 43.28
CA ASN A 130 -2.62 -22.01 43.84
C ASN A 130 -1.53 -22.51 42.87
N GLN A 131 -1.78 -22.44 41.56
CA GLN A 131 -0.83 -22.86 40.55
C GLN A 131 0.34 -21.86 40.53
N THR A 132 1.55 -22.38 40.33
CA THR A 132 2.81 -21.62 40.31
C THR A 132 3.55 -21.86 38.99
N GLY A 133 4.33 -20.87 38.55
CA GLY A 133 5.13 -20.97 37.33
C GLY A 133 4.33 -20.86 36.02
N LEU A 134 4.63 -21.75 35.07
CA LEU A 134 4.09 -21.68 33.70
C LEU A 134 2.64 -22.17 33.57
N GLU A 135 2.11 -22.82 34.61
CA GLU A 135 0.71 -23.30 34.67
C GLU A 135 -0.29 -22.18 34.98
N LEU A 136 0.17 -20.97 35.34
CA LEU A 136 -0.74 -19.83 35.52
C LEU A 136 -1.38 -19.39 34.19
N ILE A 137 -0.75 -19.69 33.05
CA ILE A 137 -1.20 -19.25 31.73
C ILE A 137 -2.48 -20.01 31.35
N PRO A 138 -3.62 -19.31 31.18
CA PRO A 138 -4.88 -19.96 30.84
C PRO A 138 -4.84 -20.57 29.43
N ASN A 139 -5.15 -21.85 29.30
CA ASN A 139 -5.16 -22.60 28.03
C ASN A 139 -3.82 -22.50 27.27
N ARG A 140 -2.70 -22.77 27.96
CA ARG A 140 -1.34 -22.69 27.39
C ARG A 140 -1.16 -23.46 26.07
N SER A 141 -1.72 -24.67 25.95
CA SER A 141 -1.62 -25.49 24.73
C SER A 141 -2.21 -24.80 23.50
N PHE A 142 -3.34 -24.11 23.67
CA PHE A 142 -3.96 -23.33 22.60
C PHE A 142 -3.05 -22.19 22.13
N TRP A 143 -2.45 -21.43 23.05
CA TRP A 143 -1.58 -20.30 22.69
C TRP A 143 -0.28 -20.74 22.01
N LEU A 144 0.28 -21.88 22.40
CA LEU A 144 1.44 -22.46 21.75
C LEU A 144 1.12 -22.87 20.31
N LEU A 145 0.04 -23.63 20.12
CA LEU A 145 -0.40 -24.08 18.80
C LEU A 145 -0.73 -22.88 17.89
N LEU A 146 -1.41 -21.87 18.44
CA LEU A 146 -1.71 -20.63 17.73
C LEU A 146 -0.42 -19.90 17.29
N GLY A 147 0.57 -19.80 18.17
CA GLY A 147 1.88 -19.21 17.84
C GLY A 147 2.62 -19.95 16.73
N GLU A 148 2.60 -21.28 16.75
CA GLU A 148 3.21 -22.11 15.71
C GLU A 148 2.55 -21.91 14.34
N LEU A 149 1.22 -21.82 14.31
CA LEU A 149 0.45 -21.49 13.10
C LEU A 149 0.84 -20.12 12.54
N PHE A 150 0.95 -19.10 13.40
CA PHE A 150 1.37 -17.76 12.97
C PHE A 150 2.79 -17.74 12.39
N LEU A 151 3.75 -18.41 13.03
CA LEU A 151 5.12 -18.51 12.53
C LEU A 151 5.18 -19.22 11.17
N THR A 152 4.38 -20.27 11.00
CA THR A 152 4.27 -21.00 9.74
C THR A 152 3.71 -20.12 8.62
N GLY A 153 2.64 -19.35 8.92
CA GLY A 153 2.08 -18.37 7.99
C GLY A 153 3.09 -17.30 7.58
N CYS A 154 3.81 -16.70 8.55
CA CYS A 154 4.83 -15.69 8.28
C CYS A 154 5.97 -16.23 7.40
N LYS A 155 6.46 -17.45 7.68
CA LYS A 155 7.48 -18.09 6.86
C LYS A 155 6.98 -18.35 5.44
N PHE A 156 5.74 -18.79 5.28
CA PHE A 156 5.13 -18.99 3.96
C PHE A 156 5.05 -17.69 3.18
N THR A 157 4.52 -16.62 3.79
CA THR A 157 4.40 -15.30 3.14
C THR A 157 5.77 -14.72 2.80
N TRP A 158 6.75 -14.83 3.69
CA TRP A 158 8.12 -14.37 3.44
C TRP A 158 8.75 -15.12 2.27
N ASN A 159 8.70 -16.45 2.29
CA ASN A 159 9.23 -17.29 1.22
C ASN A 159 8.54 -17.00 -0.11
N PHE A 160 7.22 -16.81 -0.10
CA PHE A 160 6.45 -16.45 -1.29
C PHE A 160 6.89 -15.11 -1.86
N ILE A 161 6.94 -14.04 -1.06
CA ILE A 161 7.36 -12.71 -1.51
C ILE A 161 8.82 -12.72 -2.00
N HIS A 162 9.71 -13.40 -1.27
CA HIS A 162 11.11 -13.55 -1.66
C HIS A 162 11.26 -14.28 -3.00
N ASN A 163 10.49 -15.35 -3.21
CA ASN A 163 10.49 -16.11 -4.46
C ASN A 163 9.84 -15.34 -5.63
N LEU A 164 8.97 -14.36 -5.37
CA LEU A 164 8.45 -13.46 -6.41
C LEU A 164 9.49 -12.42 -6.86
N GLY A 165 10.44 -12.05 -5.99
CA GLY A 165 11.54 -11.13 -6.31
C GLY A 165 12.66 -11.76 -7.15
N GLN A 166 12.72 -13.10 -7.21
CA GLN A 166 13.66 -13.83 -8.06
C GLN A 166 12.89 -14.44 -9.24
N GLY A 167 12.99 -13.81 -10.41
CA GLY A 167 12.36 -14.34 -11.62
C GLY A 167 12.76 -15.80 -11.89
N THR A 168 11.75 -16.67 -11.97
CA THR A 168 11.75 -18.03 -12.54
C THR A 168 12.55 -19.13 -11.80
N SER A 169 11.83 -20.10 -11.21
CA SER A 169 11.76 -21.49 -11.71
C SER A 169 11.39 -22.51 -10.62
N SER A 170 10.28 -23.19 -10.88
CA SER A 170 10.02 -24.60 -10.59
C SER A 170 9.95 -25.10 -9.12
N SER A 171 8.69 -25.29 -8.69
CA SER A 171 8.15 -26.42 -7.90
C SER A 171 9.14 -27.30 -7.14
N LYS A 172 8.96 -27.41 -5.80
CA LYS A 172 8.54 -28.65 -5.09
C LYS A 172 7.93 -28.27 -3.73
N MET A 173 6.64 -28.57 -3.52
CA MET A 173 6.11 -28.77 -2.16
C MET A 173 6.38 -30.22 -1.76
N PRO A 174 7.16 -30.51 -0.71
CA PRO A 174 7.13 -31.82 -0.10
C PRO A 174 5.89 -31.91 0.79
N TYR A 175 4.89 -32.65 0.37
CA TYR A 175 3.92 -33.23 1.30
C TYR A 175 4.53 -34.55 1.77
N GLU A 176 5.01 -34.56 3.00
CA GLU A 176 5.49 -35.77 3.67
C GLU A 176 4.25 -36.58 4.10
N SER A 177 4.04 -37.71 3.43
CA SER A 177 2.98 -38.67 3.73
C SER A 177 3.37 -39.55 4.92
N VAL A 178 2.53 -39.54 5.97
CA VAL A 178 2.39 -40.69 6.87
C VAL A 178 1.65 -41.80 6.15
#